data_AF-A0A1F9L4D7-F1
#
_entry.id   AF-A0A1F9L4D7-F1
#
_cell.length_a   1.000
_cell.length_b   1.000
_cell.length_c   1.000
_cell.angle_alpha   90.00
_cell.angle_beta   90.00
_cell.angle_gamma   90.00
#
_symmetry.space_group_name_H-M   'P 1'
#
loop_
_entity.id
_entity.type
_entity.pdbx_description
1 polymer ?
#
loop_
_entity_poly.entity_id
_entity_poly.type
_entity_poly.pdbx_seq_one_letter_code
_entity_poly.pdbx_strand_id
1 'polypeptide(L)'
;MSYLLVETEARQLPQDELAARVTTDRQSPWFSGHFPDNPILPGIAQLKMVADLIVASREDDLCLSGLSRIKFRKIVRPGELLDIHATFVQIKKHYTFRITSGNDEVCSGIMLFAKKTKI
;
A
#
# COMPACT_ATOMS: atom_id res chain seq x y z
N MET A 1 -13.35 -3.99 -10.77
CA MET A 1 -13.01 -5.33 -10.24
C MET A 1 -11.86 -5.16 -9.27
N SER A 2 -12.10 -5.41 -7.98
CA SER A 2 -11.06 -5.43 -6.94
C SER A 2 -10.34 -6.77 -7.04
N TYR A 3 -9.01 -6.77 -7.21
CA TYR A 3 -8.18 -7.99 -7.28
C TYR A 3 -7.36 -8.22 -5.99
N LEU A 4 -7.79 -7.59 -4.89
CA LEU A 4 -7.08 -7.55 -3.63
C LEU A 4 -7.96 -8.15 -2.55
N LEU A 5 -7.44 -9.13 -1.81
CA LEU A 5 -8.01 -9.56 -0.56
C LEU A 5 -7.32 -8.76 0.55
N VAL A 6 -8.08 -7.88 1.19
CA VAL A 6 -7.61 -7.05 2.31
C VAL A 6 -8.24 -7.60 3.58
N GLU A 7 -7.42 -8.15 4.46
CA GLU A 7 -7.78 -8.45 5.83
C GLU A 7 -7.22 -7.34 6.71
N THR A 8 -8.09 -6.44 7.17
CA THR A 8 -7.71 -5.40 8.10
C THR A 8 -7.70 -5.99 9.52
N GLU A 9 -6.53 -6.21 10.10
CA GLU A 9 -6.46 -6.60 11.52
C GLU A 9 -6.85 -5.38 12.38
N ALA A 10 -7.96 -5.50 13.12
CA ALA A 10 -8.36 -4.53 14.13
C ALA A 10 -7.52 -4.68 15.40
N ARG A 11 -6.27 -4.22 15.37
CA ARG A 11 -5.54 -3.90 16.61
C ARG A 11 -5.89 -2.48 17.03
N GLN A 12 -5.91 -2.21 18.33
CA GLN A 12 -5.97 -0.86 18.88
C GLN A 12 -4.67 -0.14 18.52
N LEU A 13 -4.62 0.40 17.31
CA LEU A 13 -3.53 1.24 16.85
C LEU A 13 -3.74 2.66 17.38
N PRO A 14 -2.66 3.42 17.63
CA PRO A 14 -2.76 4.86 17.82
C PRO A 14 -3.55 5.50 16.68
N GLN A 15 -4.22 6.62 16.94
CA GLN A 15 -5.11 7.30 15.97
C GLN A 15 -4.44 7.62 14.62
N ASP A 16 -3.11 7.74 14.60
CA ASP A 16 -2.31 8.07 13.43
C ASP A 16 -1.69 6.83 12.73
N GLU A 17 -1.99 5.62 13.17
CA GLU A 17 -1.43 4.39 12.60
C GLU A 17 -2.48 3.52 11.92
N LEU A 18 -2.10 2.94 10.77
CA LEU A 18 -2.91 2.05 9.96
C LEU A 18 -2.13 0.78 9.69
N ALA A 19 -2.82 -0.36 9.75
CA ALA A 19 -2.26 -1.63 9.35
C ALA A 19 -3.28 -2.44 8.53
N ALA A 20 -2.77 -3.18 7.55
CA ALA A 20 -3.57 -4.15 6.80
C ALA A 20 -2.70 -5.33 6.38
N ARG A 21 -3.30 -6.51 6.34
CA ARG A 21 -2.70 -7.69 5.75
C ARG A 21 -3.38 -7.94 4.43
N VAL A 22 -2.61 -8.05 3.36
CA VAL A 22 -3.14 -8.15 2.01
C VAL A 22 -2.50 -9.31 1.25
N THR A 23 -3.31 -9.96 0.43
CA THR A 23 -2.82 -10.89 -0.59
C THR A 23 -3.39 -10.49 -1.94
N THR A 24 -2.62 -10.77 -2.98
CA THR A 24 -3.09 -10.63 -4.36
C THR A 24 -3.56 -11.97 -4.87
N ASP A 25 -4.69 -11.99 -5.59
CA ASP A 25 -5.08 -13.16 -6.37
C ASP A 25 -3.94 -13.55 -7.32
N ARG A 26 -3.58 -14.83 -7.33
CA ARG A 26 -2.53 -15.38 -8.21
C ARG A 26 -2.86 -15.18 -9.69
N GLN A 27 -4.14 -15.05 -10.02
CA GLN A 27 -4.65 -14.81 -11.38
C GLN A 27 -4.89 -13.33 -11.66
N SER A 28 -4.49 -12.42 -10.75
CA SER A 28 -4.67 -10.99 -10.94
C SER A 28 -4.03 -10.49 -12.24
N PRO A 29 -4.66 -9.56 -12.98
CA PRO A 29 -4.08 -8.93 -14.16
C PRO A 29 -2.74 -8.22 -13.89
N TRP A 30 -2.43 -7.91 -12.62
CA TRP A 30 -1.11 -7.39 -12.24
C TRP A 30 0.04 -8.32 -12.63
N PHE A 31 -0.23 -9.62 -12.77
CA PHE A 31 0.76 -10.65 -13.13
C PHE A 31 0.72 -11.05 -14.60
N SER A 32 -0.32 -10.70 -15.36
CA SER A 32 -0.54 -11.18 -16.74
C SER A 32 0.30 -10.45 -17.80
N GLY A 33 1.44 -9.88 -17.42
CA GLY A 33 2.30 -9.09 -18.32
C GLY A 33 3.58 -8.54 -17.68
N HIS A 34 3.74 -8.66 -16.36
CA HIS A 34 4.90 -8.15 -15.65
C HIS A 34 5.97 -9.25 -15.50
N PHE A 35 6.67 -9.51 -16.62
CA PHE A 35 7.61 -10.60 -16.92
C PHE A 35 6.93 -11.98 -17.17
N PRO A 36 6.76 -12.41 -18.44
CA PRO A 36 6.01 -13.63 -18.80
C PRO A 36 6.45 -14.90 -18.07
N ASP A 37 7.74 -15.11 -17.90
CA ASP A 37 8.29 -16.31 -17.24
C ASP A 37 8.61 -16.08 -15.75
N ASN A 38 8.38 -14.87 -15.24
CA ASN A 38 8.77 -14.50 -13.88
C ASN A 38 7.78 -13.48 -13.30
N PRO A 39 6.50 -13.84 -13.11
CA PRO A 39 5.49 -12.90 -12.67
C PRO A 39 5.86 -12.30 -11.31
N ILE A 40 5.85 -10.97 -11.25
CA ILE A 40 6.07 -10.21 -10.02
C ILE A 40 5.02 -9.12 -9.87
N LEU A 41 4.73 -8.74 -8.63
CA LEU A 41 3.81 -7.65 -8.36
C LEU A 41 4.51 -6.31 -8.65
N PRO A 42 4.02 -5.50 -9.62
CA PRO A 42 4.63 -4.22 -9.93
C PRO A 42 4.64 -3.27 -8.73
N GLY A 43 5.66 -2.41 -8.67
CA GLY A 43 5.76 -1.41 -7.60
C GLY A 43 4.55 -0.48 -7.52
N ILE A 44 3.90 -0.16 -8.64
CA ILE A 44 2.68 0.67 -8.64
C ILE A 44 1.50 -0.02 -7.96
N ALA A 45 1.38 -1.35 -8.06
CA ALA A 45 0.34 -2.10 -7.36
C ALA A 45 0.60 -2.09 -5.85
N GLN A 46 1.86 -2.22 -5.43
CA GLN A 46 2.24 -2.09 -4.02
C GLN A 46 1.88 -0.71 -3.46
N LEU A 47 2.20 0.37 -4.20
CA LEU A 47 1.86 1.73 -3.81
C LEU A 47 0.34 1.98 -3.79
N LYS A 48 -0.39 1.41 -4.76
CA LYS A 48 -1.86 1.47 -4.82
C LYS A 48 -2.49 0.89 -3.55
N MET A 49 -2.01 -0.25 -3.05
CA MET A 49 -2.53 -0.88 -1.83
C MET A 49 -2.38 0.02 -0.60
N VAL A 50 -1.23 0.68 -0.44
CA VAL A 50 -0.99 1.63 0.65
C VAL A 50 -1.91 2.84 0.53
N ALA A 51 -2.07 3.37 -0.69
CA ALA A 51 -2.94 4.51 -0.91
C ALA A 51 -4.41 4.17 -0.63
N ASP A 52 -4.88 2.99 -1.06
CA ASP A 52 -6.25 2.53 -0.80
C ASP A 52 -6.51 2.36 0.70
N LEU A 53 -5.54 1.82 1.46
CA LEU A 53 -5.62 1.73 2.93
C LEU A 53 -5.77 3.13 3.58
N ILE A 54 -4.95 4.08 3.17
CA ILE A 54 -4.98 5.45 3.70
C ILE A 54 -6.31 6.14 3.39
N VAL A 55 -6.77 6.04 2.13
CA VAL A 55 -8.04 6.64 1.71
C VAL A 55 -9.22 6.01 2.45
N ALA A 56 -9.25 4.68 2.60
CA ALA A 56 -10.32 3.98 3.31
C ALA A 56 -10.39 4.34 4.81
N SER A 57 -9.29 4.81 5.40
CA SER A 57 -9.23 5.22 6.82
C SER A 57 -9.73 6.64 7.08
N ARG A 58 -10.05 7.43 6.04
CA ARG A 58 -10.39 8.84 6.15
C ARG A 58 -11.79 9.10 5.59
N GLU A 59 -12.53 9.96 6.27
CA GLU A 59 -13.84 10.43 5.79
C GLU A 59 -13.71 11.48 4.67
N ASP A 60 -12.56 12.17 4.63
CA ASP A 60 -12.23 13.16 3.61
C ASP A 60 -11.95 12.48 2.26
N ASP A 61 -12.39 13.10 1.16
CA ASP A 61 -12.03 12.67 -0.19
C ASP A 61 -10.58 13.06 -0.49
N LEU A 62 -9.64 12.15 -0.19
CA LEU A 62 -8.21 12.34 -0.39
C LEU A 62 -7.77 11.87 -1.78
N CYS A 63 -6.83 12.60 -2.37
CA CYS A 63 -6.11 12.23 -3.58
C CYS A 63 -4.61 12.15 -3.31
N LEU A 64 -3.96 11.09 -3.79
CA LEU A 64 -2.50 10.97 -3.75
C LEU A 64 -1.88 12.11 -4.57
N SER A 65 -1.16 13.01 -3.89
CA SER A 65 -0.56 14.20 -4.51
C SER A 65 0.94 14.08 -4.73
N GLY A 66 1.60 13.12 -4.07
CA GLY A 66 3.03 12.92 -4.25
C GLY A 66 3.57 11.67 -3.56
N LEU A 67 4.72 11.24 -4.04
CA LEU A 67 5.50 10.13 -3.52
C LEU A 67 6.93 10.62 -3.26
N SER A 68 7.54 10.18 -2.16
CA SER A 68 8.92 10.55 -1.84
C SER A 68 9.65 9.40 -1.15
N ARG A 69 10.96 9.29 -1.40
CA ARG A 69 11.85 8.32 -0.74
C ARG A 69 11.40 6.86 -0.87
N ILE A 70 10.80 6.50 -2.01
CA ILE A 70 10.33 5.14 -2.26
C ILE A 70 11.53 4.21 -2.43
N LYS A 71 11.52 3.09 -1.70
CA LYS A 71 12.54 2.03 -1.78
C LYS A 71 11.84 0.69 -1.98
N PHE A 72 12.10 0.04 -3.10
CA PHE A 72 11.71 -1.35 -3.34
C PHE A 72 12.90 -2.25 -3.01
N ARG A 73 12.71 -3.20 -2.09
CA ARG A 73 13.79 -4.03 -1.55
C ARG A 73 13.62 -5.52 -1.84
N LYS A 74 12.38 -6.00 -1.97
CA LYS A 74 12.07 -7.40 -2.26
C LYS A 74 11.08 -7.49 -3.42
N ILE A 75 11.33 -8.47 -4.29
CA ILE A 75 10.38 -8.88 -5.33
C ILE A 75 9.22 -9.63 -4.67
N VAL A 76 7.99 -9.23 -4.98
CA VAL A 76 6.78 -9.89 -4.49
C VAL A 76 6.22 -10.82 -5.56
N ARG A 77 5.86 -12.04 -5.15
CA ARG A 77 5.32 -13.08 -6.03
C ARG A 77 3.79 -13.22 -5.90
N PRO A 78 3.11 -13.82 -6.90
CA PRO A 78 1.68 -14.08 -6.82
C PRO A 78 1.29 -14.87 -5.57
N GLY A 79 0.31 -14.36 -4.83
CA GLY A 79 -0.22 -14.97 -3.59
C GLY A 79 0.66 -14.81 -2.36
N GLU A 80 1.74 -14.02 -2.42
CA GLU A 80 2.55 -13.69 -1.25
C GLU A 80 1.74 -12.78 -0.29
N LEU A 81 1.87 -13.05 1.01
CA LEU A 81 1.20 -12.32 2.07
C LEU A 81 2.01 -11.08 2.43
N LEU A 82 1.36 -9.92 2.37
CA LEU A 82 1.99 -8.64 2.65
C LEU A 82 1.35 -7.99 3.87
N ASP A 83 2.18 -7.50 4.78
CA ASP A 83 1.74 -6.64 5.88
C ASP A 83 2.07 -5.19 5.52
N ILE A 84 1.06 -4.33 5.49
CA ILE A 84 1.17 -2.90 5.22
C ILE A 84 1.02 -2.16 6.53
N HIS A 85 1.95 -1.26 6.83
CA HIS A 85 1.89 -0.31 7.93
C HIS A 85 2.04 1.11 7.38
N ALA A 86 1.18 2.02 7.81
CA ALA A 86 1.28 3.44 7.50
C ALA A 86 1.05 4.28 8.75
N THR A 87 1.83 5.35 8.90
CA THR A 87 1.75 6.27 10.04
C THR A 87 1.64 7.69 9.54
N PHE A 88 0.65 8.43 10.02
CA PHE A 88 0.49 9.84 9.73
C PHE A 88 1.43 10.68 10.59
N VAL A 89 2.27 11.50 9.93
CA VAL A 89 3.22 12.40 10.59
C VAL A 89 2.62 13.79 10.62
N GLN A 90 1.99 14.15 11.75
CA GLN A 90 1.23 15.39 11.95
C GLN A 90 1.98 16.66 11.52
N ILE A 91 3.23 16.82 11.98
CA ILE A 91 4.05 18.01 11.71
C ILE A 91 4.34 18.16 10.20
N LYS A 92 4.56 17.05 9.49
CA LYS A 92 4.92 17.04 8.07
C LYS A 92 3.72 16.85 7.13
N LYS A 93 2.54 16.55 7.69
CA LYS A 93 1.28 16.29 6.97
C LYS A 93 1.43 15.24 5.84
N HIS A 94 2.12 14.15 6.13
CA HIS A 94 2.28 13.03 5.19
C HIS A 94 2.17 11.69 5.89
N TYR A 95 2.15 10.60 5.12
CA TYR A 95 2.25 9.26 5.64
C TYR A 95 3.64 8.69 5.36
N THR A 96 4.26 8.10 6.37
CA THR A 96 5.35 7.14 6.17
C THR A 96 4.76 5.75 6.11
N PHE A 97 5.20 4.91 5.20
CA PHE A 97 4.72 3.54 5.08
C PHE A 97 5.84 2.52 4.95
N ARG A 98 5.52 1.29 5.33
CA ARG A 98 6.31 0.09 5.09
C ARG A 98 5.39 -1.06 4.69
N ILE A 99 5.83 -1.85 3.73
CA ILE A 99 5.28 -3.14 3.35
C ILE A 99 6.32 -4.20 3.72
N THR A 100 5.89 -5.26 4.39
CA THR A 100 6.72 -6.42 4.70
C THR A 100 6.09 -7.71 4.18
N SER A 101 6.91 -8.72 3.98
CA SER A 101 6.47 -10.11 3.79
C SER A 101 7.20 -10.96 4.82
N GLY A 102 6.52 -11.35 5.90
CA GLY A 102 7.19 -11.92 7.07
C GLY A 102 8.17 -10.90 7.65
N ASN A 103 9.45 -11.27 7.74
CA ASN A 103 10.50 -10.41 8.30
C ASN A 103 11.17 -9.50 7.27
N ASP A 104 10.88 -9.66 5.98
CA ASP A 104 11.55 -8.91 4.93
C ASP A 104 10.82 -7.60 4.63
N GLU A 105 11.56 -6.49 4.59
CA GLU A 105 11.04 -5.23 4.04
C GLU A 105 10.89 -5.36 2.51
N VAL A 106 9.66 -5.16 2.02
CA VAL A 106 9.29 -5.22 0.60
C VAL A 106 9.40 -3.85 -0.04
N CYS A 107 8.70 -2.88 0.53
CA CYS A 107 8.65 -1.51 0.02
C CYS A 107 8.51 -0.55 1.20
N SER A 108 9.14 0.62 1.13
CA SER A 108 8.94 1.69 2.11
C SER A 108 9.01 3.05 1.45
N GLY A 109 8.42 4.06 2.09
CA GLY A 109 8.46 5.41 1.56
C GLY A 109 7.53 6.40 2.25
N ILE A 110 7.29 7.51 1.56
CA ILE A 110 6.41 8.59 2.01
C ILE A 110 5.34 8.84 0.96
N MET A 111 4.10 8.99 1.39
CA MET A 111 2.95 9.39 0.57
C MET A 111 2.38 10.71 1.05
N LEU A 112 2.15 11.63 0.11
CA LEU A 112 1.48 12.90 0.35
C LEU A 112 0.08 12.83 -0.23
N PHE A 113 -0.88 13.39 0.51
CA PHE A 113 -2.27 13.47 0.07
C PHE A 113 -2.75 14.92 0.10
N ALA A 114 -3.63 15.26 -0.83
CA ALA A 114 -4.37 16.51 -0.83
C ALA A 114 -5.88 16.20 -0.80
N LYS A 115 -6.69 17.09 -0.23
CA LYS A 115 -8.14 17.00 -0.36
C LYS A 115 -8.53 17.25 -1.82
N LYS A 116 -9.46 16.47 -2.37
CA LYS A 116 -10.05 16.80 -3.66
C LYS A 116 -10.84 18.08 -3.52
N THR A 117 -10.46 19.11 -4.27
CA THR A 117 -11.28 20.30 -4.43
C THR A 117 -12.48 19.90 -5.30
N LYS A 118 -13.69 19.95 -4.76
CA LYS A 118 -14.90 19.89 -5.60
C LYS A 118 -14.90 21.13 -6.49
N ILE A 119 -14.83 20.93 -7.80
CA ILE A 119 -15.09 21.97 -8.81
C ILE A 119 -16.60 22.12 -8.94
#